data_AF-A0A6P5NA42-F1
#
_entry.id   AF-A0A6P5NA42-F1
#
_cell.length_a   1.000
_cell.length_b   1.000
_cell.length_c   1.000
_cell.angle_alpha   90.00
_cell.angle_beta   90.00
_cell.angle_gamma   90.00
#
_symmetry.space_group_name_H-M   'P 1'
#
loop_
_entity.id
_entity.type
_entity.pdbx_description
1 polymer ?
#
loop_
_entity_poly.entity_id
_entity_poly.type
_entity_poly.pdbx_seq_one_letter_code
_entity_poly.pdbx_strand_id
1 'polypeptide(L)'
;MAILAPTLESVEKVNDLVLTIFLGMEKEYLSSDTKCQANENEDVQQEWFTPEFLNDIKYLGLPNHKLTLKPGVTVMLLRNICQTSGLCNGTRLIVNELGSNVIGATVVTDRNIQDKVYIPRMNLIPSDSELPFKFQRRQFSLTVCFAMTINKSQGQS
;
A
#
# COMPACT_ATOMS: atom_id res chain seq x y z
N MET A 1 -4.42 12.27 -12.80
CA MET A 1 -5.89 12.28 -12.67
C MET A 1 -6.29 11.05 -11.87
N ALA A 2 -7.22 11.16 -10.92
CA ALA A 2 -7.70 10.03 -10.11
C ALA A 2 -9.22 10.15 -9.94
N ILE A 3 -9.92 9.02 -9.93
CA ILE A 3 -11.35 8.90 -9.68
C ILE A 3 -11.60 9.05 -8.18
N LEU A 4 -12.53 9.91 -7.77
CA LEU A 4 -12.85 10.08 -6.35
C LEU A 4 -14.04 9.20 -5.97
N ALA A 5 -13.93 8.50 -4.84
CA ALA A 5 -14.99 7.66 -4.30
C ALA A 5 -15.22 7.94 -2.79
N PRO A 6 -16.44 7.69 -2.28
CA PRO A 6 -16.79 8.00 -0.89
C PRO A 6 -16.19 7.03 0.13
N THR A 7 -15.97 5.76 -0.25
CA THR A 7 -15.48 4.71 0.66
C THR A 7 -14.25 4.00 0.10
N LEU A 8 -13.46 3.39 0.99
CA LEU A 8 -12.29 2.59 0.60
C LEU A 8 -12.69 1.38 -0.25
N GLU A 9 -13.82 0.73 0.06
CA GLU A 9 -14.33 -0.40 -0.72
C GLU A 9 -14.66 0.00 -2.17
N SER A 10 -15.27 1.18 -2.39
CA SER A 10 -15.52 1.68 -3.74
C SER A 10 -14.21 1.97 -4.49
N VAL A 11 -13.19 2.49 -3.81
CA VAL A 11 -11.85 2.69 -4.40
C VAL A 11 -11.24 1.37 -4.85
N GLU A 12 -11.30 0.35 -4.01
CA GLU A 12 -10.78 -0.99 -4.32
C GLU A 12 -11.47 -1.58 -5.56
N LYS A 13 -12.82 -1.57 -5.59
CA LYS A 13 -13.58 -2.09 -6.74
C LYS A 13 -13.18 -1.43 -8.06
N VAL A 14 -12.98 -0.11 -8.05
CA VAL A 14 -12.54 0.63 -9.24
C VAL A 14 -11.11 0.25 -9.62
N ASN A 15 -10.20 0.21 -8.65
CA ASN A 15 -8.80 -0.16 -8.91
C ASN A 15 -8.67 -1.60 -9.44
N ASP A 16 -9.42 -2.54 -8.88
CA ASP A 16 -9.46 -3.95 -9.30
C ASP A 16 -10.02 -4.07 -10.72
N LEU A 17 -11.13 -3.37 -11.01
CA LEU A 17 -11.68 -3.33 -12.36
C LEU A 17 -10.65 -2.80 -13.36
N VAL A 18 -9.99 -1.69 -13.04
CA VAL A 18 -8.99 -1.09 -13.95
C VAL A 18 -7.79 -2.03 -14.14
N LEU A 19 -7.34 -2.73 -13.09
CA LEU A 19 -6.29 -3.76 -13.19
C LEU A 19 -6.64 -4.87 -14.19
N THR A 20 -7.93 -5.24 -14.33
CA THR A 20 -8.33 -6.27 -15.31
C THR A 20 -8.08 -5.83 -16.76
N ILE A 21 -8.07 -4.52 -17.03
CA ILE A 21 -7.88 -3.92 -18.36
C ILE A 21 -6.40 -3.97 -18.79
N PHE A 22 -5.46 -3.97 -17.82
CA PHE A 22 -4.04 -4.00 -18.13
C PHE A 22 -3.62 -5.38 -18.67
N LEU A 23 -2.84 -5.33 -19.76
CA LEU A 23 -2.20 -6.50 -20.35
C LEU A 23 -1.02 -6.96 -19.48
N GLY A 24 -0.74 -8.27 -19.53
CA GLY A 24 0.37 -8.87 -18.79
C GLY A 24 -0.10 -9.79 -17.66
N MET A 25 0.83 -10.64 -17.22
CA MET A 25 0.57 -11.56 -16.10
C MET A 25 0.46 -10.76 -14.81
N GLU A 26 -0.63 -11.00 -14.08
CA GLU A 26 -0.78 -10.50 -12.72
C GLU A 26 0.18 -11.22 -11.79
N LYS A 27 0.67 -10.48 -10.80
CA LYS A 27 1.40 -11.05 -9.67
C LYS A 27 0.73 -10.60 -8.38
N GLU A 28 0.45 -11.57 -7.55
CA GLU A 28 -0.12 -11.37 -6.22
C GLU A 28 1.01 -11.39 -5.17
N TYR A 29 0.92 -10.46 -4.24
CA TYR A 29 1.81 -10.34 -3.10
C TYR A 29 0.99 -10.35 -1.82
N LEU A 30 1.14 -11.42 -1.03
CA LEU A 30 0.56 -11.51 0.31
C LEU A 30 1.47 -10.83 1.32
N SER A 31 0.87 -10.13 2.28
CA SER A 31 1.58 -9.52 3.39
C SER A 31 1.93 -10.56 4.46
N SER A 32 2.79 -10.17 5.38
CA SER A 32 3.02 -10.91 6.61
C SER A 32 2.73 -10.01 7.78
N ASP A 33 1.69 -10.34 8.54
CA ASP A 33 1.18 -9.50 9.62
C ASP A 33 1.62 -10.07 10.97
N THR A 34 1.99 -9.20 11.90
CA THR A 34 2.53 -9.58 13.21
C THR A 34 2.05 -8.61 14.25
N LYS A 35 1.69 -9.09 15.43
CA LYS A 35 1.32 -8.24 16.56
C LYS A 35 2.54 -7.48 17.07
N CYS A 36 2.37 -6.23 17.46
CA CYS A 36 3.38 -5.53 18.24
C CYS A 36 3.15 -5.89 19.71
N GLN A 37 4.15 -6.43 20.41
CA GLN A 37 4.04 -6.61 21.86
C GLN A 37 3.95 -5.23 22.52
N ALA A 38 2.87 -4.97 23.23
CA ALA A 38 2.81 -3.93 24.25
C ALA A 38 3.14 -4.57 25.61
N ASN A 39 3.77 -3.78 26.49
CA ASN A 39 4.32 -4.21 27.77
C ASN A 39 3.34 -5.07 28.60
N GLU A 40 3.86 -6.20 29.10
CA GLU A 40 3.49 -7.17 30.18
C GLU A 40 2.11 -7.18 30.89
N ASN A 41 1.13 -6.30 30.59
CA ASN A 41 -0.17 -6.24 31.25
C ASN A 41 -1.38 -6.43 30.31
N GLU A 42 -1.16 -6.80 29.04
CA GLU A 42 -2.21 -6.97 28.00
C GLU A 42 -2.44 -8.44 27.58
N ASP A 43 -2.06 -9.41 28.40
CA ASP A 43 -2.14 -10.85 28.07
C ASP A 43 -3.56 -11.35 27.76
N VAL A 44 -4.60 -10.66 28.24
CA VAL A 44 -5.99 -11.12 28.09
C VAL A 44 -6.62 -10.75 26.74
N GLN A 45 -6.05 -9.80 25.97
CA GLN A 45 -6.58 -9.40 24.65
C GLN A 45 -5.79 -9.96 23.46
N GLN A 46 -4.60 -10.50 23.69
CA GLN A 46 -3.75 -10.99 22.61
C GLN A 46 -4.29 -12.24 21.91
N GLU A 47 -5.11 -13.07 22.56
CA GLU A 47 -5.64 -14.30 21.96
C GLU A 47 -6.67 -14.09 20.85
N TRP A 48 -7.37 -12.96 20.80
CA TRP A 48 -8.46 -12.73 19.83
C TRP A 48 -8.00 -12.25 18.45
N PHE A 49 -6.81 -11.67 18.34
CA PHE A 49 -6.33 -11.12 17.07
C PHE A 49 -5.58 -12.18 16.26
N THR A 50 -6.26 -13.09 15.57
CA THR A 50 -5.56 -14.10 14.76
C THR A 50 -4.87 -13.46 13.54
N PRO A 51 -3.86 -14.10 12.92
CA PRO A 51 -3.27 -13.60 11.68
C PRO A 51 -4.32 -13.37 10.57
N GLU A 52 -5.35 -14.20 10.50
CA GLU A 52 -6.46 -14.06 9.55
C GLU A 52 -7.26 -12.79 9.80
N PHE A 53 -7.55 -12.49 11.08
CA PHE A 53 -8.19 -11.23 11.44
C PHE A 53 -7.33 -10.02 11.05
N LEU A 54 -6.01 -10.09 11.27
CA LEU A 54 -5.11 -9.01 10.87
C LEU A 54 -5.10 -8.81 9.35
N ASN A 55 -5.12 -9.90 8.57
CA ASN A 55 -5.12 -9.85 7.11
C ASN A 55 -6.34 -9.11 6.54
N ASP A 56 -7.49 -9.17 7.23
CA ASP A 56 -8.73 -8.50 6.81
C ASP A 56 -8.76 -7.00 7.14
N ILE A 57 -7.82 -6.50 7.94
CA ILE A 57 -7.76 -5.07 8.28
C ILE A 57 -7.40 -4.24 7.05
N LYS A 58 -8.34 -3.38 6.68
CA LYS A 58 -8.21 -2.32 5.68
C LYS A 58 -8.08 -0.98 6.38
N TYR A 59 -6.98 -0.28 6.13
CA TYR A 59 -6.69 0.98 6.80
C TYR A 59 -6.02 1.97 5.85
N LEU A 60 -6.39 3.25 5.92
CA LEU A 60 -5.83 4.28 5.03
C LEU A 60 -4.33 4.46 5.29
N GLY A 61 -3.51 4.39 4.24
CA GLY A 61 -2.05 4.48 4.39
C GLY A 61 -1.37 3.17 4.78
N LEU A 62 -2.13 2.07 4.89
CA LEU A 62 -1.62 0.72 4.96
C LEU A 62 -2.01 -0.02 3.66
N PRO A 63 -1.08 -0.71 2.98
CA PRO A 63 -1.44 -1.57 1.87
C PRO A 63 -2.29 -2.74 2.37
N ASN A 64 -3.18 -3.22 1.52
CA ASN A 64 -3.98 -4.41 1.80
C ASN A 64 -3.09 -5.64 1.98
N HIS A 65 -3.59 -6.64 2.70
CA HIS A 65 -2.92 -7.93 2.84
C HIS A 65 -2.55 -8.50 1.47
N LYS A 66 -3.53 -8.50 0.57
CA LYS A 66 -3.37 -8.91 -0.82
C LYS A 66 -3.13 -7.70 -1.71
N LEU A 67 -1.97 -7.65 -2.34
CA LEU A 67 -1.61 -6.64 -3.34
C LEU A 67 -1.40 -7.32 -4.69
N THR A 68 -2.28 -7.02 -5.65
CA THR A 68 -2.19 -7.52 -7.03
C THR A 68 -1.68 -6.43 -7.96
N LEU A 69 -0.65 -6.73 -8.75
CA LEU A 69 -0.04 -5.79 -9.69
C LEU A 69 0.19 -6.42 -11.06
N LYS A 70 0.26 -5.57 -12.08
CA LYS A 70 0.65 -5.91 -13.45
C LYS A 70 1.69 -4.92 -13.97
N PRO A 71 2.58 -5.32 -14.90
CA PRO A 71 3.45 -4.37 -15.59
C PRO A 71 2.62 -3.26 -16.28
N GLY A 72 3.14 -2.03 -16.27
CA GLY A 72 2.49 -0.86 -16.84
C GLY A 72 1.48 -0.17 -15.92
N VAL A 73 1.06 -0.79 -14.81
CA VAL A 73 0.09 -0.18 -13.90
C VAL A 73 0.71 1.00 -13.13
N THR A 74 -0.07 2.06 -12.93
CA THR A 74 0.35 3.20 -12.10
C THR A 74 0.02 2.94 -10.63
N VAL A 75 1.04 3.06 -9.79
CA VAL A 75 0.96 2.90 -8.33
C VAL A 75 1.42 4.18 -7.63
N MET A 76 1.10 4.29 -6.34
CA MET A 76 1.51 5.39 -5.48
C MET A 76 2.19 4.85 -4.23
N LEU A 77 3.27 5.52 -3.80
CA LEU A 77 3.92 5.23 -2.53
C LEU A 77 3.06 5.67 -1.35
N LEU A 78 2.87 4.80 -0.37
CA LEU A 78 2.12 5.07 0.87
C LEU A 78 3.00 5.62 2.01
N ARG A 79 4.32 5.45 1.94
CA ARG A 79 5.30 5.87 2.95
C ARG A 79 6.54 6.41 2.27
N ASN A 80 7.26 7.24 3.01
CA ASN A 80 8.58 7.72 2.61
C ASN A 80 9.57 6.55 2.65
N ILE A 81 10.27 6.34 1.54
CA ILE A 81 11.38 5.38 1.45
C ILE A 81 12.71 6.13 1.51
N CYS A 82 12.84 7.18 0.70
CA CYS A 82 14.03 8.00 0.62
C CYS A 82 13.67 9.42 0.18
N GLN A 83 13.56 10.35 1.13
CA GLN A 83 13.17 11.74 0.83
C GLN A 83 14.21 12.46 -0.02
N THR A 84 15.50 12.19 0.18
CA THR A 84 16.58 12.79 -0.61
C THR A 84 16.52 12.36 -2.08
N SER A 85 16.01 11.16 -2.36
CA SER A 85 15.79 10.64 -3.71
C SER A 85 14.37 10.92 -4.23
N GLY A 86 13.56 11.74 -3.54
CA GLY A 86 12.20 12.07 -3.95
C GLY A 86 11.20 10.91 -3.86
N LEU A 87 11.54 9.81 -3.19
CA LEU A 87 10.64 8.67 -2.97
C LEU A 87 9.86 8.87 -1.68
N CYS A 88 8.84 9.72 -1.78
CA CYS A 88 7.99 10.15 -0.68
C CYS A 88 6.58 9.55 -0.79
N ASN A 89 5.81 9.67 0.29
CA ASN A 89 4.37 9.39 0.25
C ASN A 89 3.70 10.25 -0.82
N GLY A 90 2.91 9.63 -1.69
CA GLY A 90 2.23 10.30 -2.81
C GLY A 90 2.97 10.21 -4.15
N THR A 91 4.26 9.88 -4.17
CA THR A 91 5.02 9.74 -5.42
C THR A 91 4.40 8.63 -6.28
N ARG A 92 4.03 8.97 -7.52
CA ARG A 92 3.44 8.03 -8.48
C ARG A 92 4.52 7.36 -9.30
N LEU A 93 4.38 6.06 -9.48
CA LEU A 93 5.31 5.20 -10.20
C LEU A 93 4.55 4.37 -11.24
N ILE A 94 5.18 4.06 -12.37
CA ILE A 94 4.72 3.02 -13.29
C ILE A 94 5.50 1.74 -12.97
N VAL A 95 4.80 0.63 -12.78
CA VAL A 95 5.43 -0.68 -12.56
C VAL A 95 6.07 -1.17 -13.85
N ASN A 96 7.36 -1.52 -13.83
CA ASN A 96 8.06 -2.10 -14.96
C ASN A 96 8.30 -3.60 -14.76
N GLU A 97 8.75 -3.98 -13.56
CA GLU A 97 9.22 -5.34 -13.26
C GLU A 97 8.67 -5.83 -11.92
N LEU A 98 8.18 -7.07 -11.90
CA LEU A 98 7.52 -7.69 -10.75
C LEU A 98 8.38 -8.81 -10.15
N GLY A 99 9.44 -8.42 -9.43
CA GLY A 99 10.29 -9.36 -8.68
C GLY A 99 9.59 -9.92 -7.44
N SER A 100 10.18 -10.94 -6.79
CA SER A 100 9.57 -11.55 -5.59
C SER A 100 9.76 -10.69 -4.34
N ASN A 101 10.93 -10.05 -4.20
CA ASN A 101 11.29 -9.23 -3.03
C ASN A 101 11.34 -7.73 -3.31
N VAL A 102 11.41 -7.36 -4.59
CA VAL A 102 11.61 -5.99 -5.07
C VAL A 102 10.75 -5.77 -6.30
N ILE A 103 10.15 -4.60 -6.43
CA ILE A 103 9.43 -4.15 -7.62
C ILE A 103 10.25 -3.06 -8.29
N GLY A 104 10.53 -3.23 -9.59
CA GLY A 104 11.15 -2.20 -10.42
C GLY A 104 10.07 -1.28 -10.98
N ALA A 105 10.25 0.03 -10.81
CA ALA A 105 9.28 1.03 -11.22
C ALA A 105 9.96 2.30 -11.76
N THR A 106 9.23 3.11 -12.51
CA THR A 106 9.69 4.41 -13.03
C THR A 106 8.89 5.54 -12.40
N VAL A 107 9.58 6.57 -11.93
CA VAL A 107 8.94 7.76 -11.33
C VAL A 107 8.19 8.58 -12.40
N VAL A 108 6.92 8.87 -12.13
CA VAL A 108 6.02 9.60 -13.04
C VAL A 108 5.83 11.06 -12.63
N THR A 109 5.86 11.30 -11.32
CA THR A 109 5.62 12.61 -10.70
C THR A 109 6.74 12.88 -9.70
N ASP A 110 7.08 14.14 -9.47
CA ASP A 110 8.17 14.69 -8.62
C ASP A 110 9.36 15.26 -9.41
N ARG A 111 10.45 15.62 -8.72
CA ARG A 111 11.65 16.23 -9.30
C ARG A 111 12.50 15.25 -10.13
N ASN A 112 12.24 13.95 -9.98
CA ASN A 112 13.07 12.85 -10.48
C ASN A 112 12.34 12.01 -11.54
N ILE A 113 11.57 12.66 -12.42
CA ILE A 113 10.77 11.98 -13.47
C ILE A 113 11.69 11.14 -14.37
N GLN A 114 11.23 9.95 -14.74
CA GLN A 114 11.95 8.91 -15.51
C GLN A 114 13.02 8.11 -14.77
N ASP A 115 13.30 8.42 -13.49
CA ASP A 115 14.23 7.60 -12.71
C ASP A 115 13.67 6.20 -12.49
N LYS A 116 14.52 5.19 -12.73
CA LYS A 116 14.24 3.80 -12.37
C LYS A 116 14.54 3.60 -10.89
N VAL A 117 13.56 3.09 -10.17
CA VAL A 117 13.62 2.86 -8.73
C VAL A 117 13.19 1.46 -8.38
N TYR A 118 13.70 0.98 -7.26
CA TYR A 118 13.47 -0.37 -6.77
C TYR A 118 12.78 -0.28 -5.40
N ILE A 119 11.55 -0.78 -5.33
CA ILE A 119 10.72 -0.69 -4.14
C ILE A 119 10.78 -2.04 -3.40
N PRO A 120 11.41 -2.11 -2.22
CA PRO A 120 11.41 -3.33 -1.40
C PRO A 120 10.13 -3.43 -0.56
N ARG A 121 9.89 -4.63 -0.01
CA ARG A 121 8.94 -4.79 1.10
C ARG A 121 9.48 -4.09 2.35
N MET A 122 8.59 -3.47 3.12
CA MET A 122 8.93 -2.84 4.39
C MET A 122 7.90 -3.19 5.47
N ASN A 123 8.28 -3.00 6.73
CA ASN A 123 7.39 -3.14 7.86
C ASN A 123 6.58 -1.85 8.02
N LEU A 124 5.26 -1.98 8.04
CA LEU A 124 4.33 -0.87 8.08
C LEU A 124 3.49 -0.99 9.34
N ILE A 125 3.54 0.05 10.16
CA ILE A 125 2.68 0.20 11.33
C ILE A 125 1.62 1.24 10.95
N PRO A 126 0.32 0.98 11.16
CA PRO A 126 -0.72 1.98 11.00
C PRO A 126 -0.40 3.20 11.88
N SER A 127 -0.27 4.38 11.27
CA SER A 127 -0.16 5.64 12.03
C SER A 127 -1.59 6.10 12.32
N ASP A 128 -1.93 6.36 13.58
CA ASP A 128 -3.27 6.80 14.03
C ASP A 128 -4.42 5.80 13.85
N SER A 129 -4.16 4.50 13.97
CA SER A 129 -5.28 3.57 14.05
C SER A 129 -5.99 3.72 15.40
N GLU A 130 -7.29 4.06 15.38
CA GLU A 130 -8.23 3.89 16.52
C GLU A 130 -8.40 2.41 16.92
N LEU A 131 -7.62 1.51 16.31
CA LEU A 131 -7.60 0.12 16.68
C LEU A 131 -7.11 -0.02 18.13
N PRO A 132 -7.77 -0.87 18.93
CA PRO A 132 -7.41 -1.08 20.33
C PRO A 132 -6.09 -1.85 20.50
N PHE A 133 -5.39 -2.18 19.41
CA PHE A 133 -4.15 -2.93 19.38
C PHE A 133 -3.19 -2.37 18.32
N LYS A 134 -1.91 -2.68 18.48
CA LYS A 134 -0.87 -2.38 17.48
C LYS A 134 -0.46 -3.64 16.75
N PHE A 135 -0.36 -3.54 15.44
CA PHE A 135 0.20 -4.58 14.60
C PHE A 135 1.10 -3.99 13.52
N GLN A 136 1.92 -4.84 12.95
CA GLN A 136 2.86 -4.54 11.90
C GLN A 136 2.52 -5.41 10.69
N ARG A 137 2.41 -4.79 9.51
CA ARG A 137 2.24 -5.45 8.22
C ARG A 137 3.49 -5.33 7.39
N ARG A 138 4.11 -6.45 7.03
CA ARG A 138 5.24 -6.47 6.09
C ARG A 138 4.74 -6.62 4.66
N GLN A 139 4.85 -5.57 3.87
CA GLN A 139 4.36 -5.52 2.48
C GLN A 139 5.10 -4.44 1.68
N PHE A 140 4.96 -4.44 0.35
CA PHE A 140 5.34 -3.27 -0.46
C PHE A 140 4.48 -2.06 -0.07
N SER A 141 5.11 -0.92 0.16
CA SER A 141 4.41 0.32 0.51
C SER A 141 3.78 1.00 -0.71
N LEU A 142 3.01 0.25 -1.49
CA LEU A 142 2.40 0.65 -2.75
C LEU A 142 0.89 0.43 -2.72
N THR A 143 0.16 1.31 -3.39
CA THR A 143 -1.25 1.09 -3.76
C THR A 143 -1.45 1.40 -5.24
N VAL A 144 -2.37 0.69 -5.89
CA VAL A 144 -2.91 1.14 -7.18
C VAL A 144 -3.68 2.44 -6.94
N CYS A 145 -3.55 3.40 -7.86
CA CYS A 145 -3.98 4.79 -7.62
C CYS A 145 -4.87 5.39 -8.72
N PHE A 146 -5.68 4.56 -9.39
CA PHE A 146 -6.69 5.06 -10.34
C PHE A 146 -7.87 5.71 -9.64
N ALA A 147 -8.25 5.18 -8.47
CA ALA A 147 -9.23 5.77 -7.58
C ALA A 147 -8.61 6.11 -6.21
N MET A 148 -9.15 7.13 -5.56
CA MET A 148 -8.82 7.53 -4.20
C MET A 148 -10.08 7.96 -3.44
N THR A 149 -10.04 7.92 -2.11
CA THR A 149 -11.14 8.43 -1.31
C THR A 149 -11.16 9.96 -1.32
N ILE A 150 -12.34 10.56 -1.20
CA ILE A 150 -12.48 12.04 -1.12
C ILE A 150 -11.66 12.60 0.06
N ASN A 151 -11.63 11.91 1.20
CA ASN A 151 -10.83 12.33 2.36
C ASN A 151 -9.31 12.32 2.08
N LYS A 152 -8.83 11.49 1.14
CA LYS A 152 -7.42 11.44 0.73
C LYS A 152 -7.05 12.53 -0.28
N SER A 153 -8.00 13.05 -1.06
CA SER A 153 -7.72 14.11 -2.04
C SER A 153 -7.65 15.50 -1.40
N GLN A 154 -8.25 15.69 -0.22
CA GLN A 154 -8.11 16.92 0.58
C GLN A 154 -6.69 17.01 1.16
N GLY A 155 -5.76 17.62 0.41
CA GLY A 155 -4.36 17.80 0.80
C GLY A 155 -3.35 17.45 -0.28
N GLN A 156 -3.79 16.83 -1.38
CA GLN A 156 -2.98 16.68 -2.60
C GLN A 156 -3.36 17.79 -3.59
N SER A 157 -2.83 19.00 -3.34
CA SER A 157 -2.85 20.13 -4.28
C SER A 157 -1.56 20.17 -5.09
#